data_AF-A0A965PA48-F1
#
_entry.id   AF-A0A965PA48-F1
#
_cell.length_a   1.000
_cell.length_b   1.000
_cell.length_c   1.000
_cell.angle_alpha   90.00
_cell.angle_beta   90.00
_cell.angle_gamma   90.00
#
_symmetry.space_group_name_H-M   'P 1'
#
loop_
_entity.id
_entity.type
_entity.pdbx_description
1 polymer ?
#
loop_
_entity_poly.entity_id
_entity_poly.type
_entity_poly.pdbx_seq_one_letter_code
_entity_poly.pdbx_strand_id
1 'polypeptide(L)'
;MFTAPTQGGGDSVKVADLAGKLLIITPTEHKREITTVHGVTDAIEVNLVDLDGDETHNGILFFNIALKNALKDKIGQKVLARIGQGTAKAGKSAPWVLIDATGNSDDLAKANAFIGGGNAKASAPAAPQAPIDTNNLPPEVQALLNQLGAKSV
;
A
#
# COMPACT_ATOMS: atom_id res chain seq x y z
N MET A 1 6.47 38.67 8.64
CA MET A 1 7.61 37.73 8.50
C MET A 1 7.01 36.34 8.40
N PHE A 2 7.25 35.60 7.30
CA PHE A 2 6.75 34.24 7.15
C PHE A 2 7.90 33.26 7.38
N THR A 3 7.71 32.36 8.35
CA THR A 3 8.63 31.25 8.61
C THR A 3 8.26 30.07 7.72
N ALA A 4 9.25 29.46 7.08
CA ALA A 4 9.06 28.28 6.25
C ALA A 4 8.61 27.08 7.10
N PRO A 5 7.71 26.23 6.60
CA PRO A 5 7.37 24.99 7.28
C PRO A 5 8.60 24.07 7.31
N THR A 6 8.99 23.62 8.50
CA THR A 6 9.95 22.53 8.62
C THR A 6 9.23 21.22 8.31
N GLN A 7 9.28 20.80 7.04
CA GLN A 7 9.01 19.39 6.70
C GLN A 7 10.29 18.60 6.91
N GLY A 8 10.70 18.50 8.17
CA GLY A 8 11.81 17.68 8.64
C GLY A 8 11.27 16.57 9.50
N GLY A 9 10.44 15.71 8.93
CA GLY A 9 9.78 14.64 9.66
C GLY A 9 9.10 13.70 8.70
N GLY A 10 9.91 12.98 7.90
CA GLY A 10 9.41 11.74 7.31
C GLY A 10 8.83 10.91 8.45
N ASP A 11 7.62 10.40 8.24
CA ASP A 11 6.96 9.57 9.23
C ASP A 11 7.96 8.47 9.69
N SER A 12 8.06 8.23 10.99
CA SER A 12 9.11 7.37 11.54
C SER A 12 8.55 6.01 11.92
N VAL A 13 7.79 5.39 11.00
CA VAL A 13 7.34 4.01 11.17
C VAL A 13 8.53 3.06 11.09
N LYS A 14 8.62 2.15 12.06
CA LYS A 14 9.66 1.12 12.10
C LYS A 14 9.23 -0.04 11.20
N VAL A 15 10.15 -0.58 10.41
CA VAL A 15 9.90 -1.78 9.59
C VAL A 15 9.35 -2.95 10.42
N ALA A 16 9.73 -3.03 11.70
CA ALA A 16 9.23 -4.05 12.62
C ALA A 16 7.73 -3.92 12.96
N ASP A 17 7.19 -2.71 12.96
CA ASP A 17 5.75 -2.46 13.18
C ASP A 17 4.91 -2.88 11.97
N LEU A 18 5.49 -2.75 10.79
CA LEU A 18 4.91 -3.15 9.51
C LEU A 18 5.01 -4.65 9.23
N ALA A 19 5.65 -5.43 10.11
CA ALA A 19 5.89 -6.84 9.90
C ALA A 19 4.58 -7.62 9.78
N GLY A 20 4.45 -8.41 8.71
CA GLY A 20 3.28 -9.25 8.42
C GLY A 20 2.10 -8.55 7.75
N LYS A 21 2.10 -7.21 7.72
CA LYS A 21 1.01 -6.39 7.14
C LYS A 21 1.07 -6.33 5.62
N LEU A 22 -0.09 -6.24 4.97
CA LEU A 22 -0.19 -6.03 3.52
C LEU A 22 0.00 -4.56 3.18
N LEU A 23 1.05 -4.25 2.40
CA LEU A 23 1.41 -2.89 2.07
C LEU A 23 1.40 -2.63 0.57
N ILE A 24 0.89 -1.47 0.17
CA ILE A 24 1.21 -0.86 -1.13
C ILE A 24 2.42 0.05 -0.92
N ILE A 25 3.54 -0.33 -1.51
CA ILE A 25 4.82 0.37 -1.40
C ILE A 25 5.06 1.12 -2.71
N THR A 26 5.26 2.43 -2.63
CA THR A 26 5.60 3.27 -3.78
C THR A 26 6.97 3.93 -3.52
N PRO A 27 8.07 3.39 -4.07
CA PRO A 27 9.38 3.99 -3.91
C PRO A 27 9.47 5.31 -4.68
N THR A 28 9.93 6.36 -4.01
CA THR A 28 10.00 7.72 -4.56
C THR A 28 11.41 8.08 -4.98
N GLU A 29 12.41 7.81 -4.15
CA GLU A 29 13.78 8.24 -4.40
C GLU A 29 14.83 7.37 -3.70
N HIS A 30 15.96 7.11 -4.36
CA HIS A 30 17.13 6.50 -3.71
C HIS A 30 18.09 7.59 -3.23
N LYS A 31 18.09 7.83 -1.92
CA LYS A 31 18.97 8.80 -1.26
C LYS A 31 20.27 8.12 -0.87
N ARG A 32 21.36 8.57 -1.48
CA ARG A 32 22.71 8.11 -1.16
C ARG A 32 23.34 9.01 -0.11
N GLU A 33 24.31 8.45 0.62
CA GLU A 33 25.18 9.23 1.51
C GLU A 33 24.44 10.02 2.62
N ILE A 34 23.33 9.47 3.14
CA ILE A 34 22.63 10.06 4.28
C ILE A 34 23.49 9.91 5.53
N THR A 35 23.80 11.04 6.18
CA THR A 35 24.44 11.03 7.50
C THR A 35 23.42 10.66 8.56
N THR A 36 23.57 9.49 9.16
CA THR A 36 22.75 9.05 10.29
C THR A 36 23.58 9.03 11.57
N VAL A 37 22.92 8.87 12.73
CA VAL A 37 23.59 8.69 14.02
C VAL A 37 24.56 7.50 14.06
N HIS A 38 24.41 6.55 13.13
CA HIS A 38 25.24 5.35 13.02
C HIS A 38 26.24 5.41 11.85
N GLY A 39 26.40 6.57 11.22
CA GLY A 39 27.30 6.80 10.10
C GLY A 39 26.57 7.10 8.79
N VAL A 40 27.36 7.25 7.73
CA VAL A 40 26.85 7.52 6.38
C VAL A 40 26.31 6.23 5.78
N THR A 41 25.06 6.26 5.31
CA THR A 41 24.44 5.11 4.67
C THR A 41 23.42 5.55 3.63
N ASP A 42 23.06 4.63 2.73
CA ASP A 42 22.03 4.88 1.72
C ASP A 42 20.66 4.45 2.24
N ALA A 43 19.61 5.14 1.79
CA ALA A 43 18.22 4.81 2.07
C ALA A 43 17.37 4.92 0.80
N ILE A 44 16.32 4.12 0.72
CA ILE A 44 15.25 4.32 -0.26
C ILE A 44 14.09 5.01 0.44
N GLU A 45 13.66 6.15 -0.10
CA GLU A 45 12.45 6.84 0.30
C GLU A 45 11.24 6.18 -0.35
N VAL A 46 10.21 5.89 0.44
CA VAL A 46 9.01 5.17 0.02
C VAL A 46 7.76 5.77 0.65
N ASN A 47 6.66 5.73 -0.08
CA ASN A 47 5.33 5.93 0.47
C ASN A 47 4.67 4.57 0.68
N LEU A 48 4.10 4.36 1.86
CA LEU A 48 3.49 3.12 2.28
C LEU A 48 2.00 3.36 2.54
N VAL A 49 1.19 2.43 2.07
CA VAL A 49 -0.22 2.31 2.48
C VAL A 49 -0.37 0.95 3.13
N ASP A 50 -0.74 0.95 4.40
CA ASP A 50 -1.13 -0.23 5.16
C ASP A 50 -2.59 -0.58 4.89
N LEU A 51 -2.83 -1.70 4.21
CA LEU A 51 -4.17 -2.17 3.85
C LEU A 51 -4.82 -3.00 4.97
N ASP A 52 -4.09 -3.36 6.02
CA ASP A 52 -4.64 -4.03 7.20
C ASP A 52 -4.91 -3.04 8.34
N GLY A 53 -4.12 -1.96 8.44
CA GLY A 53 -4.27 -0.90 9.44
C GLY A 53 -4.99 0.36 8.97
N ASP A 54 -5.27 0.50 7.67
CA ASP A 54 -5.81 1.71 7.04
C ASP A 54 -4.97 2.98 7.29
N GLU A 55 -3.65 2.80 7.46
CA GLU A 55 -2.69 3.88 7.69
C GLU A 55 -1.89 4.19 6.43
N THR A 56 -1.53 5.45 6.23
CA THR A 56 -0.68 5.87 5.12
C THR A 56 0.50 6.65 5.65
N HIS A 57 1.69 6.20 5.28
CA HIS A 57 2.95 6.80 5.71
C HIS A 57 3.69 7.31 4.48
N ASN A 58 4.05 8.59 4.47
CA ASN A 58 4.75 9.20 3.34
C ASN A 58 6.17 9.60 3.74
N GLY A 59 7.10 9.49 2.78
CA GLY A 59 8.51 9.86 3.00
C GLY A 59 9.25 8.95 3.99
N ILE A 60 8.89 7.67 4.04
CA ILE A 60 9.55 6.68 4.89
C ILE A 60 10.92 6.34 4.32
N LEU A 61 11.96 6.34 5.15
CA LEU A 61 13.32 5.95 4.74
C LEU A 61 13.63 4.51 5.15
N PHE A 62 13.78 3.63 4.16
CA PHE A 62 14.25 2.26 4.39
C PHE A 62 15.76 2.16 4.23
N PHE A 63 16.43 1.86 5.34
CA PHE A 63 17.89 1.69 5.41
C PHE A 63 18.35 0.24 5.17
N ASN A 64 17.44 -0.75 5.28
CA ASN A 64 17.79 -2.16 5.14
C ASN A 64 18.18 -2.50 3.69
N ILE A 65 19.36 -3.09 3.53
CA ILE A 65 19.96 -3.47 2.24
C ILE A 65 19.01 -4.32 1.39
N ALA A 66 18.32 -5.30 1.99
CA ALA A 66 17.43 -6.19 1.24
C ALA A 66 16.22 -5.44 0.67
N LEU A 67 15.61 -4.55 1.47
CA LEU A 67 14.49 -3.71 1.02
C LEU A 67 14.95 -2.70 -0.04
N LYS A 68 16.11 -2.06 0.15
CA LYS A 68 16.70 -1.16 -0.86
C LYS A 68 16.88 -1.86 -2.20
N ASN A 69 17.49 -3.04 -2.20
CA ASN A 69 17.72 -3.78 -3.44
C ASN A 69 16.44 -4.25 -4.11
N ALA A 70 15.39 -4.56 -3.35
CA ALA A 70 14.10 -4.94 -3.91
C ALA A 70 13.35 -3.74 -4.55
N LEU A 71 13.58 -2.51 -4.06
CA LEU A 71 12.78 -1.33 -4.42
C LEU A 71 13.49 -0.34 -5.35
N LYS A 72 14.82 -0.30 -5.39
CA LYS A 72 15.59 0.69 -6.19
C LYS A 72 15.27 0.65 -7.68
N ASP A 73 14.95 -0.52 -8.23
CA ASP A 73 14.61 -0.73 -9.64
C ASP A 73 13.10 -0.56 -9.90
N LYS A 74 12.32 -0.21 -8.86
CA LYS A 74 10.87 -0.05 -8.87
C LYS A 74 10.44 1.37 -8.49
N ILE A 75 11.34 2.35 -8.58
CA ILE A 75 11.04 3.76 -8.34
C ILE A 75 9.92 4.22 -9.28
N GLY A 76 8.90 4.88 -8.72
CA GLY A 76 7.70 5.32 -9.42
C GLY A 76 6.66 4.23 -9.70
N GLN A 77 6.93 2.97 -9.34
CA GLN A 77 5.98 1.86 -9.50
C GLN A 77 5.32 1.52 -8.16
N LYS A 78 4.10 0.97 -8.21
CA LYS A 78 3.43 0.41 -7.04
C LYS A 78 3.82 -1.05 -6.88
N VAL A 79 4.30 -1.40 -5.69
CA VAL A 79 4.70 -2.75 -5.31
C VAL A 79 3.73 -3.23 -4.22
N LEU A 80 3.05 -4.35 -4.46
CA LEU A 80 2.19 -4.98 -3.46
C LEU A 80 2.97 -6.10 -2.76
N ALA A 81 3.27 -5.90 -1.48
CA ALA A 81 4.08 -6.85 -0.72
C ALA A 81 3.74 -6.85 0.76
N ARG A 82 4.10 -7.93 1.45
CA ARG A 82 4.13 -8.00 2.91
C ARG A 82 5.55 -7.89 3.43
N ILE A 83 5.75 -7.21 4.55
CA ILE A 83 7.06 -7.18 5.20
C ILE A 83 7.26 -8.51 5.94
N GLY A 84 8.26 -9.27 5.51
CA GLY A 84 8.65 -10.54 6.12
C GLY A 84 10.06 -10.50 6.70
N GLN A 85 10.44 -11.62 7.32
CA GLN A 85 11.80 -11.88 7.76
C GLN A 85 12.39 -13.03 6.93
N GLY A 86 13.61 -12.84 6.42
CA GLY A 86 14.36 -13.90 5.76
C GLY A 86 14.97 -14.89 6.75
N THR A 87 15.83 -15.78 6.27
CA THR A 87 16.49 -16.76 7.14
C THR A 87 17.50 -16.09 8.08
N ALA A 88 17.29 -16.23 9.38
CA ALA A 88 18.28 -15.82 10.38
C ALA A 88 19.56 -16.64 10.26
N LYS A 89 20.72 -15.97 10.28
CA LYS A 89 22.01 -16.65 10.43
C LYS A 89 22.34 -16.77 11.91
N ALA A 90 23.03 -17.83 12.31
CA ALA A 90 23.41 -18.06 13.71
C ALA A 90 24.06 -16.81 14.33
N GLY A 91 23.47 -16.30 15.41
CA GLY A 91 23.95 -15.11 16.11
C GLY A 91 23.57 -13.75 15.51
N LYS A 92 22.73 -13.70 14.45
CA LYS A 92 22.23 -12.44 13.86
C LYS A 92 20.72 -12.47 13.64
N SER A 93 20.06 -11.33 13.82
CA SER A 93 18.64 -11.16 13.49
C SER A 93 18.39 -11.40 12.01
N ALA A 94 17.22 -11.96 11.69
CA ALA A 94 16.77 -12.15 10.32
C ALA A 94 16.67 -10.81 9.57
N PRO A 95 17.11 -10.75 8.29
CA PRO A 95 16.95 -9.55 7.49
C PRO A 95 15.47 -9.33 7.12
N TRP A 96 15.00 -8.09 7.16
CA TRP A 96 13.68 -7.75 6.61
C TRP A 96 13.67 -7.90 5.09
N VAL A 97 12.64 -8.55 4.56
CA VAL A 97 12.46 -8.83 3.13
C VAL A 97 11.04 -8.46 2.71
N LEU A 98 10.85 -8.21 1.41
CA LEU A 98 9.53 -8.09 0.82
C LEU A 98 9.06 -9.46 0.35
N ILE A 99 7.89 -9.87 0.80
CA ILE A 99 7.20 -11.07 0.31
C ILE A 99 6.19 -10.59 -0.72
N ASP A 100 6.29 -11.11 -1.94
CA ASP A 100 5.32 -10.82 -2.98
C ASP A 100 3.90 -11.19 -2.53
N ALA A 101 2.97 -10.27 -2.69
CA ALA A 101 1.55 -10.50 -2.42
C ALA A 101 0.71 -10.40 -3.71
N THR A 102 1.33 -10.23 -4.87
CA THR A 102 0.62 -10.20 -6.16
C THR A 102 0.11 -11.57 -6.59
N GLY A 103 0.71 -12.65 -6.10
CA GLY A 103 0.21 -14.01 -6.33
C GLY A 103 -1.07 -14.36 -5.56
N ASN A 104 -1.54 -13.51 -4.63
CA ASN A 104 -2.73 -13.78 -3.83
C ASN A 104 -3.92 -12.92 -4.28
N SER A 105 -4.99 -13.58 -4.74
CA SER A 105 -6.19 -12.92 -5.26
C SER A 105 -6.89 -12.02 -4.22
N ASP A 106 -6.90 -12.42 -2.95
CA ASP A 106 -7.52 -11.62 -1.87
C ASP A 106 -6.72 -10.34 -1.59
N ASP A 107 -5.39 -10.43 -1.59
CA ASP A 107 -4.50 -9.28 -1.39
C ASP A 107 -4.58 -8.31 -2.59
N LEU A 108 -4.65 -8.85 -3.82
CA LEU A 108 -4.88 -8.06 -5.03
C LEU A 108 -6.23 -7.35 -5.02
N ALA A 109 -7.30 -8.03 -4.59
CA ALA A 109 -8.63 -7.45 -4.50
C ALA A 109 -8.65 -6.26 -3.52
N LYS A 110 -8.04 -6.42 -2.33
CA LYS A 110 -7.89 -5.32 -1.36
C LYS A 110 -7.12 -4.14 -1.93
N ALA A 111 -5.99 -4.40 -2.59
CA ALA A 111 -5.17 -3.34 -3.17
C ALA A 111 -5.90 -2.59 -4.29
N ASN A 112 -6.59 -3.32 -5.18
CA ASN A 112 -7.38 -2.72 -6.25
C ASN A 112 -8.57 -1.93 -5.71
N ALA A 113 -9.23 -2.41 -4.64
CA ALA A 113 -10.30 -1.67 -3.98
C ALA A 113 -9.79 -0.34 -3.41
N PHE A 114 -8.62 -0.33 -2.77
CA PHE A 114 -8.00 0.89 -2.26
C PHE A 114 -7.65 1.89 -3.38
N ILE A 115 -7.03 1.40 -4.47
CA ILE A 115 -6.62 2.26 -5.59
C ILE A 115 -7.83 2.77 -6.38
N GLY A 116 -8.81 1.91 -6.66
CA GLY A 116 -10.03 2.26 -7.39
C GLY A 116 -11.01 3.13 -6.58
N GLY A 117 -10.92 3.09 -5.25
CA GLY A 117 -11.77 3.82 -4.33
C GLY A 117 -11.16 5.09 -3.71
N GLY A 118 -10.03 5.58 -4.23
CA GLY A 118 -9.28 6.78 -3.79
C GLY A 118 -9.82 7.50 -2.54
N ASN A 119 -9.25 7.19 -1.36
CA ASN A 119 -9.58 7.82 -0.08
C ASN A 119 -11.08 7.81 0.30
N ALA A 120 -11.70 6.63 0.38
CA ALA A 120 -12.80 6.46 1.33
C ALA A 120 -12.20 6.33 2.73
N LYS A 121 -11.80 7.47 3.32
CA LYS A 121 -11.71 7.61 4.77
C LYS A 121 -12.96 6.95 5.34
N ALA A 122 -12.79 5.92 6.16
CA ALA A 122 -13.87 5.28 6.87
C ALA A 122 -14.77 6.35 7.50
N SER A 123 -15.94 6.54 6.90
CA SER A 123 -17.06 7.20 7.55
C SER A 123 -17.97 6.07 7.99
N ALA A 124 -17.81 5.69 9.25
CA ALA A 124 -18.75 4.92 10.08
C ALA A 124 -18.98 3.43 9.73
N PRO A 125 -19.31 2.59 10.74
CA PRO A 125 -19.63 1.18 10.53
C PRO A 125 -20.90 1.05 9.67
N ALA A 126 -20.87 0.06 8.78
CA ALA A 126 -21.95 -0.49 7.99
C ALA A 126 -23.36 0.06 8.30
N ALA A 127 -23.88 0.89 7.39
CA ALA A 127 -25.32 0.82 7.11
C ALA A 127 -25.57 -0.54 6.42
N PRO A 128 -26.61 -1.30 6.82
CA PRO A 128 -26.99 -2.52 6.12
C PRO A 128 -27.11 -2.22 4.63
N GLN A 129 -26.52 -3.10 3.81
CA GLN A 129 -26.80 -3.13 2.38
C GLN A 129 -28.33 -3.06 2.22
N ALA A 130 -28.82 -1.95 1.65
CA ALA A 130 -30.22 -1.90 1.27
C ALA A 130 -30.44 -3.07 0.31
N PRO A 131 -31.49 -3.88 0.51
CA PRO A 131 -31.84 -4.91 -0.45
C PRO A 131 -31.97 -4.24 -1.81
N ILE A 132 -31.43 -4.89 -2.84
CA ILE A 132 -31.71 -4.57 -4.23
C ILE A 132 -33.22 -4.45 -4.40
N ASP A 133 -33.72 -3.21 -4.46
CA ASP A 133 -35.14 -2.95 -4.68
C ASP A 133 -35.40 -3.14 -6.17
N THR A 134 -35.99 -4.29 -6.51
CA THR A 134 -36.33 -4.65 -7.90
C THR A 134 -37.31 -3.68 -8.55
N ASN A 135 -37.90 -2.74 -7.79
CA ASN A 135 -38.78 -1.70 -8.31
C ASN A 135 -38.08 -0.35 -8.59
N ASN A 136 -36.81 -0.17 -8.26
CA ASN A 136 -36.11 1.10 -8.50
C ASN A 136 -34.69 0.90 -9.04
N LEU A 137 -34.61 0.29 -10.22
CA LEU A 137 -33.36 0.14 -10.97
C LEU A 137 -33.03 1.43 -11.74
N PRO A 138 -31.76 1.88 -11.73
CA PRO A 138 -31.33 3.03 -12.53
C PRO A 138 -31.54 2.74 -14.04
N PRO A 139 -31.85 3.76 -14.86
CA PRO A 139 -32.31 3.60 -16.24
C PRO A 139 -31.31 2.88 -17.14
N GLU A 140 -30.02 2.98 -16.82
CA GLU A 140 -28.93 2.26 -17.47
C GLU A 140 -29.03 0.73 -17.31
N VAL A 141 -29.48 0.24 -16.15
CA VAL A 141 -29.63 -1.20 -15.86
C VAL A 141 -30.93 -1.74 -16.49
N GLN A 142 -31.98 -0.92 -16.59
CA GLN A 142 -33.20 -1.24 -17.34
C GLN A 142 -32.95 -1.34 -18.85
N ALA A 143 -32.10 -0.46 -19.41
CA ALA A 143 -31.71 -0.52 -20.81
C ALA A 143 -30.93 -1.81 -21.12
N LEU A 144 -30.02 -2.21 -20.24
CA LEU A 144 -29.27 -3.47 -20.35
C LEU A 144 -30.18 -4.69 -20.22
N LEU A 145 -31.16 -4.70 -19.31
CA LEU A 145 -32.10 -5.82 -19.18
C LEU A 145 -33.01 -5.97 -20.41
N ASN A 146 -33.50 -4.86 -20.99
CA ASN A 146 -34.25 -4.89 -22.24
C ASN A 146 -33.40 -5.37 -23.43
N GLN A 147 -32.11 -5.03 -23.45
CA GLN A 147 -31.20 -5.49 -24.49
C GLN A 147 -30.81 -6.96 -24.35
N LEU A 148 -30.69 -7.48 -23.11
CA LEU A 148 -30.40 -8.89 -22.84
C LEU A 148 -31.64 -9.80 -22.88
N GLY A 149 -32.85 -9.24 -22.76
CA GLY A 149 -34.13 -9.98 -22.86
C GLY A 149 -34.61 -10.25 -24.29
N ALA A 150 -34.01 -9.62 -25.31
CA ALA A 150 -34.38 -9.83 -26.70
C ALA A 150 -33.64 -11.01 -27.34
N LYS A 151 -33.80 -12.22 -26.78
CA LYS A 151 -33.73 -13.45 -27.58
C LYS A 151 -34.46 -14.61 -26.89
N SER A 152 -35.70 -14.82 -27.28
CA SER A 152 -36.30 -16.16 -27.29
C SER A 152 -37.37 -16.22 -28.37
N VAL A 153 -37.08 -17.12 -29.32
CA VAL A 153 -37.83 -17.64 -30.50
C VAL A 153 -38.12 -16.70 -31.66
#